data_AF-A0A965FG05-F1
#
_entry.id   AF-A0A965FG05-F1
#
_cell.length_a   1.000
_cell.length_b   1.000
_cell.length_c   1.000
_cell.angle_alpha   90.00
_cell.angle_beta   90.00
_cell.angle_gamma   90.00
#
_symmetry.space_group_name_H-M   'P 1'
#
loop_
_entity.id
_entity.type
_entity.pdbx_description
1 polymer ?
#
loop_
_entity_poly.entity_id
_entity_poly.type
_entity_poly.pdbx_seq_one_letter_code
_entity_poly.pdbx_strand_id
1 'polypeptide(L)'
;MSLELLITVFTCLLTLSLVIQTIEGMSLTRRSDVKDLWVWSIQKGDLRHTSPLIQSLFALIFEDKTHFVHLILRLCAALSLIIVPYSLTAIFLFISTVILLIRWRGAFNGGSDFMTLVTVTGLVIGTSASLFGDRDTAWTVAFWYITIHSVSSYFMSGAVKLFNQYWRHGSALTHFLDGGLYGPLTQRSLFKNPMVAKLASWGFILWEISFPVVLFDTELAKVYCVTAFIFHLLVFRFFGLNRFVWAWVTTFPAILYCAGRL
;
A
#
# COMPACT_ATOMS: atom_id res chain seq x y z
N MET A 1 6.29 -6.04 22.77
CA MET A 1 5.18 -6.90 22.28
C MET A 1 5.78 -8.22 21.80
N SER A 2 5.09 -9.35 21.95
CA SER A 2 5.62 -10.64 21.45
C SER A 2 5.61 -10.68 19.91
N LEU A 3 6.53 -11.44 19.32
CA LEU A 3 6.60 -11.61 17.87
C LEU A 3 5.31 -12.22 17.33
N GLU A 4 4.76 -13.24 17.99
CA GLU A 4 3.48 -13.88 17.62
C GLU A 4 2.31 -12.90 17.55
N LEU A 5 2.21 -11.99 18.52
CA LEU A 5 1.17 -10.97 18.52
C LEU A 5 1.34 -10.04 17.30
N LEU A 6 2.56 -9.63 17.00
CA LEU A 6 2.85 -8.73 15.89
C LEU A 6 2.62 -9.40 14.53
N ILE A 7 2.95 -10.69 14.39
CA ILE A 7 2.60 -11.50 13.21
C ILE A 7 1.08 -11.55 13.05
N THR A 8 0.34 -11.84 14.13
CA THR A 8 -1.13 -11.93 14.10
C THR A 8 -1.77 -10.59 13.72
N VAL A 9 -1.32 -9.48 14.31
CA VAL A 9 -1.82 -8.14 13.97
C VAL A 9 -1.49 -7.80 12.52
N PHE A 10 -0.27 -8.12 12.06
CA PHE A 10 0.14 -7.93 10.67
C PHE A 10 -0.75 -8.72 9.69
N THR A 11 -0.97 -10.01 9.93
CA THR A 11 -1.79 -10.84 9.04
C THR A 11 -3.25 -10.42 9.03
N CYS A 12 -3.82 -10.00 10.18
CA CYS A 12 -5.17 -9.45 10.25
C CYS A 12 -5.31 -8.14 9.46
N LEU A 13 -4.37 -7.21 9.62
CA LEU A 13 -4.38 -5.94 8.87
C LEU A 13 -4.17 -6.16 7.37
N LEU A 14 -3.26 -7.06 7.01
CA LEU A 14 -3.04 -7.45 5.61
C LEU A 14 -4.29 -8.10 5.02
N THR A 15 -4.96 -8.97 5.77
CA THR A 15 -6.23 -9.58 5.34
C THR A 15 -7.27 -8.51 5.05
N LEU A 16 -7.49 -7.58 5.99
CA LEU A 16 -8.44 -6.48 5.82
C LEU A 16 -8.12 -5.66 4.57
N SER A 17 -6.85 -5.29 4.39
CA SER A 17 -6.38 -4.55 3.22
C SER A 17 -6.67 -5.32 1.92
N LEU A 18 -6.27 -6.59 1.84
CA LEU A 18 -6.47 -7.42 0.65
C LEU A 18 -7.94 -7.69 0.34
N VAL A 19 -8.78 -7.89 1.36
CA VAL A 19 -10.23 -8.06 1.21
C VAL A 19 -10.86 -6.80 0.60
N ILE A 20 -10.56 -5.62 1.17
CA ILE A 20 -11.06 -4.34 0.65
C ILE A 20 -10.64 -4.15 -0.82
N GLN A 21 -9.35 -4.36 -1.12
CA GLN A 21 -8.83 -4.24 -2.48
C GLN A 21 -9.51 -5.22 -3.46
N THR A 22 -9.76 -6.45 -3.02
CA THR A 22 -10.35 -7.50 -3.86
C THR A 22 -11.82 -7.22 -4.13
N ILE A 23 -12.59 -6.79 -3.12
CA ILE A 23 -13.99 -6.38 -3.28
C ILE A 23 -14.12 -5.14 -4.16
N GLU A 24 -13.21 -4.16 -4.00
CA GLU A 24 -13.14 -3.01 -4.90
C GLU A 24 -12.89 -3.47 -6.34
N GLY A 25 -11.90 -4.34 -6.57
CA GLY A 25 -11.63 -4.91 -7.90
C GLY A 25 -12.84 -5.62 -8.51
N MET A 26 -13.55 -6.45 -7.74
CA MET A 26 -14.79 -7.10 -8.16
C MET A 26 -15.92 -6.10 -8.46
N SER A 27 -15.95 -4.97 -7.77
CA SER A 27 -16.95 -3.92 -8.00
C SER A 27 -16.64 -3.16 -9.29
N LEU A 28 -15.36 -2.86 -9.53
CA LEU A 28 -14.89 -2.21 -10.76
C LEU A 28 -15.18 -3.06 -12.00
N THR A 29 -15.22 -4.40 -11.89
CA THR A 29 -15.61 -5.29 -13.00
C THR A 29 -17.04 -5.11 -13.50
N ARG A 30 -17.90 -4.51 -12.67
CA ARG A 30 -19.32 -4.29 -12.97
C ARG A 30 -19.64 -2.87 -13.44
N ARG A 31 -18.68 -1.95 -13.36
CA ARG A 31 -18.86 -0.52 -13.68
C ARG A 31 -18.45 -0.26 -15.13
N SER A 32 -19.40 0.10 -16.00
CA SER A 32 -19.17 0.26 -17.44
C SER A 32 -18.19 1.39 -17.78
N ASP A 33 -18.24 2.49 -17.03
CA ASP A 33 -17.35 3.65 -17.13
C ASP A 33 -15.88 3.31 -16.87
N VAL A 34 -15.62 2.31 -16.03
CA VAL A 34 -14.25 1.85 -15.73
C VAL A 34 -13.88 0.68 -16.62
N LYS A 35 -14.82 -0.23 -16.88
CA LYS A 35 -14.62 -1.50 -17.61
C LYS A 35 -13.82 -1.29 -18.89
N ASP A 36 -14.20 -0.30 -19.70
CA ASP A 36 -13.59 -0.01 -21.00
C ASP A 36 -12.11 0.39 -20.94
N LEU A 37 -11.55 0.72 -19.77
CA LEU A 37 -10.13 1.06 -19.65
C LEU A 37 -9.22 -0.19 -19.49
N TRP A 38 -9.78 -1.32 -19.05
CA TRP A 38 -9.01 -2.48 -18.60
C TRP A 38 -9.57 -3.83 -19.08
N VAL A 39 -10.54 -3.85 -20.00
CA VAL A 39 -10.98 -5.09 -20.67
C VAL A 39 -9.83 -5.68 -21.48
N TRP A 40 -9.72 -7.00 -21.44
CA TRP A 40 -8.74 -7.75 -22.23
C TRP A 40 -8.77 -7.45 -23.73
N SER A 41 -9.94 -7.14 -24.29
CA SER A 41 -10.11 -6.78 -25.70
C SER A 41 -9.24 -5.61 -26.15
N ILE A 42 -8.92 -4.70 -25.22
CA ILE A 42 -8.04 -3.55 -25.46
C ILE A 42 -6.60 -3.90 -25.10
N GLN A 43 -6.39 -4.56 -23.96
CA GLN A 43 -5.04 -4.89 -23.45
C GLN A 43 -4.26 -5.86 -24.33
N LYS A 44 -4.93 -6.78 -25.03
CA LYS A 44 -4.27 -7.69 -25.97
C LYS A 44 -3.48 -6.96 -27.06
N GLY A 45 -3.88 -5.72 -27.38
CA GLY A 45 -3.16 -4.87 -28.33
C GLY A 45 -1.74 -4.51 -27.88
N ASP A 46 -1.51 -4.39 -26.57
CA ASP A 46 -0.19 -4.06 -26.00
C ASP A 46 0.80 -5.22 -26.16
N LEU A 47 0.29 -6.44 -26.29
CA LEU A 47 1.08 -7.67 -26.38
C LEU A 47 1.31 -8.14 -27.81
N ARG A 48 0.85 -7.39 -28.82
CA ARG A 48 0.97 -7.76 -30.24
C ARG A 48 2.40 -8.04 -30.70
N HIS A 49 3.39 -7.45 -30.03
CA HIS A 49 4.81 -7.58 -30.34
C HIS A 49 5.49 -8.73 -29.57
N THR A 50 4.77 -9.41 -28.68
CA THR A 50 5.30 -10.50 -27.84
C THR A 50 5.10 -11.87 -28.49
N SER A 51 5.74 -12.91 -27.96
CA SER A 51 5.63 -14.28 -28.51
C SER A 51 4.20 -14.85 -28.38
N PRO A 52 3.78 -15.77 -29.27
CA PRO A 52 2.46 -16.40 -29.20
C PRO A 52 2.17 -17.08 -27.86
N LEU A 53 3.21 -17.61 -27.20
CA LEU A 53 3.11 -18.22 -25.88
C LEU A 53 2.70 -17.19 -24.82
N ILE A 54 3.35 -16.01 -24.81
CA ILE A 54 3.03 -14.93 -23.87
C ILE A 54 1.62 -14.41 -24.12
N GLN A 55 1.25 -14.20 -25.39
CA GLN A 55 -0.10 -13.77 -25.76
C GLN A 55 -1.16 -14.77 -25.29
N SER A 56 -0.92 -16.08 -25.44
CA SER A 56 -1.85 -17.13 -25.03
C SER A 56 -1.97 -17.24 -23.50
N LEU A 57 -0.85 -17.14 -22.79
CA LEU A 57 -0.83 -17.14 -21.33
C LEU A 57 -1.62 -15.94 -20.77
N PHE A 58 -1.37 -14.74 -21.30
CA PHE A 58 -2.07 -13.54 -20.87
C PHE A 58 -3.55 -13.58 -21.28
N ALA A 59 -3.88 -14.15 -22.44
CA ALA A 59 -5.26 -14.37 -22.85
C ALA A 59 -6.01 -15.25 -21.85
N LEU A 60 -5.39 -16.32 -21.35
CA LEU A 60 -5.99 -17.16 -20.31
C LEU A 60 -6.18 -16.37 -19.00
N ILE A 61 -5.12 -15.73 -18.50
CA ILE A 61 -5.13 -15.08 -17.18
C ILE A 61 -6.06 -13.86 -17.14
N PHE A 62 -6.10 -13.07 -18.21
CA PHE A 62 -6.78 -11.79 -18.25
C PHE A 62 -8.14 -11.81 -18.95
N GLU A 63 -8.59 -12.95 -19.48
CA GLU A 63 -9.98 -13.13 -19.88
C GLU A 63 -10.92 -12.83 -18.71
N ASP A 64 -12.02 -12.12 -18.96
CA ASP A 64 -12.80 -11.47 -17.91
C ASP A 64 -13.39 -12.48 -16.90
N LYS A 65 -13.81 -13.67 -17.34
CA LYS A 65 -14.32 -14.71 -16.44
C LYS A 65 -13.20 -15.28 -15.60
N THR A 66 -12.06 -15.58 -16.20
CA THR A 66 -10.87 -16.11 -15.51
C THR A 66 -10.35 -15.09 -14.49
N HIS A 67 -10.33 -13.81 -14.85
CA HIS A 67 -9.97 -12.75 -13.92
C HIS A 67 -10.92 -12.65 -12.74
N PHE A 68 -12.23 -12.78 -12.97
CA PHE A 68 -13.21 -12.79 -11.89
C PHE A 68 -13.04 -14.00 -10.95
N VAL A 69 -12.78 -15.19 -11.50
CA VAL A 69 -12.43 -16.38 -10.72
C VAL A 69 -11.15 -16.15 -9.91
N HIS A 70 -10.13 -15.54 -10.51
CA HIS A 70 -8.90 -15.15 -9.81
C HIS A 70 -9.19 -14.22 -8.62
N LEU A 71 -10.09 -13.24 -8.76
CA LEU A 71 -10.49 -12.37 -7.64
C LEU A 71 -11.20 -13.16 -6.53
N ILE A 72 -12.05 -14.13 -6.86
CA ILE A 72 -12.69 -15.00 -5.86
C ILE A 72 -11.63 -15.81 -5.10
N LEU A 73 -10.70 -16.43 -5.83
CA LEU A 73 -9.60 -17.19 -5.23
C LEU A 73 -8.71 -16.31 -4.36
N ARG A 74 -8.41 -15.07 -4.81
CA ARG A 74 -7.71 -14.04 -4.02
C ARG A 74 -8.44 -13.73 -2.72
N LEU A 75 -9.76 -13.56 -2.78
CA LEU A 75 -10.58 -13.29 -1.59
C LEU A 75 -10.50 -14.43 -0.59
N CYS A 76 -10.68 -15.68 -1.05
CA CYS A 76 -10.57 -16.86 -0.19
C CYS A 76 -9.16 -17.00 0.42
N ALA A 77 -8.11 -16.80 -0.38
CA ALA A 77 -6.73 -16.84 0.07
C ALA A 77 -6.44 -15.75 1.12
N ALA A 78 -6.91 -14.53 0.90
CA ALA A 78 -6.76 -13.44 1.86
C ALA A 78 -7.45 -13.77 3.19
N LEU A 79 -8.70 -14.25 3.14
CA LEU A 79 -9.43 -14.65 4.35
C LEU A 79 -8.76 -15.80 5.11
N SER A 80 -8.10 -16.72 4.42
CA SER A 80 -7.39 -17.83 5.07
C SER A 80 -6.22 -17.39 5.97
N LEU A 81 -5.67 -16.19 5.74
CA LEU A 81 -4.59 -15.63 6.56
C LEU A 81 -5.01 -15.36 8.01
N ILE A 82 -6.31 -15.20 8.29
CA ILE A 82 -6.85 -15.05 9.66
C ILE A 82 -6.65 -16.34 10.47
N ILE A 83 -6.67 -17.49 9.79
CA ILE A 83 -6.54 -18.80 10.42
C ILE A 83 -5.06 -19.13 10.54
N VAL A 84 -4.36 -19.24 9.40
CA VAL A 84 -2.92 -19.53 9.34
C VAL A 84 -2.32 -18.91 8.07
N PRO A 85 -1.19 -18.17 8.17
CA PRO A 85 -0.47 -17.67 7.01
C PRO A 85 0.40 -18.76 6.36
N TYR A 86 -0.19 -19.63 5.54
CA TYR A 86 0.57 -20.65 4.80
C TYR A 86 1.41 -20.03 3.66
N SER A 87 2.61 -20.57 3.43
CA SER A 87 3.53 -20.11 2.37
C SER A 87 2.90 -20.17 0.97
N LEU A 88 2.18 -21.23 0.63
CA LEU A 88 1.50 -21.33 -0.67
C LEU A 88 0.44 -20.23 -0.85
N THR A 89 -0.33 -19.93 0.19
CA THR A 89 -1.30 -18.82 0.18
C THR A 89 -0.58 -17.49 0.01
N ALA A 90 0.54 -17.27 0.71
CA ALA A 90 1.33 -16.05 0.58
C ALA A 90 1.88 -15.85 -0.84
N ILE A 91 2.45 -16.91 -1.43
CA ILE A 91 2.98 -16.90 -2.81
C ILE A 91 1.85 -16.62 -3.80
N PHE A 92 0.70 -17.28 -3.64
CA PHE A 92 -0.46 -17.02 -4.48
C PHE A 92 -0.92 -15.56 -4.37
N LEU A 93 -1.01 -14.99 -3.17
CA LEU A 93 -1.38 -13.59 -2.96
C LEU A 93 -0.36 -12.61 -3.58
N PHE A 94 0.94 -12.96 -3.56
CA PHE A 94 1.99 -12.19 -4.21
C PHE A 94 1.80 -12.17 -5.73
N ILE A 95 1.71 -13.37 -6.34
CA ILE A 95 1.48 -13.53 -7.78
C ILE A 95 0.18 -12.82 -8.19
N SER A 96 -0.88 -13.01 -7.41
CA SER A 96 -2.17 -12.37 -7.61
C SER A 96 -2.06 -10.83 -7.60
N THR A 97 -1.23 -10.27 -6.72
CA THR A 97 -1.00 -8.82 -6.65
C THR A 97 -0.24 -8.33 -7.90
N VAL A 98 0.76 -9.09 -8.36
CA VAL A 98 1.48 -8.79 -9.61
C VAL A 98 0.56 -8.87 -10.82
N ILE A 99 -0.31 -9.88 -10.90
CA ILE A 99 -1.33 -10.01 -11.95
C ILE A 99 -2.24 -8.78 -11.97
N LEU A 100 -2.67 -8.28 -10.81
CA LEU A 100 -3.48 -7.05 -10.72
C LEU A 100 -2.70 -5.83 -11.23
N LEU A 101 -1.44 -5.66 -10.83
CA LEU A 101 -0.59 -4.56 -11.32
C LEU A 101 -0.44 -4.60 -12.84
N ILE A 102 -0.19 -5.78 -13.41
CA ILE A 102 -0.09 -5.96 -14.87
C ILE A 102 -1.42 -5.58 -15.53
N ARG A 103 -2.55 -6.05 -14.98
CA ARG A 103 -3.88 -5.71 -15.49
C ARG A 103 -4.16 -4.21 -15.43
N TRP A 104 -3.61 -3.49 -14.47
CA TRP A 104 -3.76 -2.03 -14.39
C TRP A 104 -2.65 -1.26 -15.12
N ARG A 105 -1.77 -1.94 -15.87
CA ARG A 105 -0.59 -1.37 -16.54
C ARG A 105 0.33 -0.61 -15.58
N GLY A 106 0.38 -1.05 -14.33
CA GLY A 106 1.13 -0.42 -13.25
C GLY A 106 0.30 -0.24 -11.99
N ALA A 107 0.78 0.63 -11.10
CA ALA A 107 0.09 0.99 -9.87
C ALA A 107 -1.13 1.87 -10.20
N PHE A 108 -2.32 1.33 -9.99
CA PHE A 108 -3.58 2.02 -10.18
C PHE A 108 -3.86 3.05 -9.08
N ASN A 109 -3.47 2.74 -7.84
CA ASN A 109 -3.64 3.60 -6.67
C ASN A 109 -2.28 4.06 -6.11
N GLY A 110 -1.28 4.11 -7.00
CA GLY A 110 0.06 4.61 -6.72
C GLY A 110 0.72 3.90 -5.53
N GLY A 111 1.06 4.68 -4.49
CA GLY A 111 1.80 4.18 -3.33
C GLY A 111 1.14 3.01 -2.59
N SER A 112 -0.20 2.90 -2.56
CA SER A 112 -0.85 1.80 -1.86
C SER A 112 -0.62 0.45 -2.52
N ASP A 113 -0.56 0.41 -3.85
CA ASP A 113 -0.34 -0.84 -4.58
C ASP A 113 1.10 -1.33 -4.38
N PHE A 114 2.07 -0.40 -4.35
CA PHE A 114 3.45 -0.71 -3.98
C PHE A 114 3.58 -1.17 -2.52
N MET A 115 2.90 -0.53 -1.57
CA MET A 115 2.90 -0.98 -0.17
C MET A 115 2.20 -2.33 0.04
N THR A 116 1.20 -2.63 -0.78
CA THR A 116 0.59 -3.98 -0.82
C THR A 116 1.60 -5.01 -1.31
N LEU A 117 2.36 -4.68 -2.37
CA LEU A 117 3.43 -5.57 -2.85
C LEU A 117 4.50 -5.78 -1.78
N VAL A 118 4.94 -4.73 -1.08
CA VAL A 118 5.90 -4.82 0.03
C VAL A 118 5.37 -5.72 1.14
N THR A 119 4.15 -5.51 1.62
CA THR A 119 3.59 -6.28 2.73
C THR A 119 3.36 -7.74 2.36
N VAL A 120 2.85 -8.03 1.17
CA VAL A 120 2.70 -9.41 0.69
C VAL A 120 4.07 -10.07 0.44
N THR A 121 5.09 -9.32 0.01
CA THR A 121 6.47 -9.84 -0.09
C THR A 121 7.02 -10.19 1.29
N GLY A 122 6.81 -9.35 2.29
CA GLY A 122 7.16 -9.65 3.68
C GLY A 122 6.44 -10.92 4.19
N LEU A 123 5.16 -11.09 3.86
CA LEU A 123 4.42 -12.33 4.16
C LEU A 123 5.08 -13.55 3.49
N VAL A 124 5.46 -13.46 2.22
CA VAL A 124 6.16 -14.55 1.50
C VAL A 124 7.49 -14.88 2.18
N ILE A 125 8.29 -13.87 2.53
CA ILE A 125 9.57 -14.05 3.23
C ILE A 125 9.34 -14.77 4.56
N GLY A 126 8.47 -14.23 5.41
CA GLY A 126 8.22 -14.75 6.76
C GLY A 126 7.70 -16.19 6.74
N THR A 127 6.78 -16.49 5.82
CA THR A 127 6.17 -17.84 5.74
C THR A 127 7.05 -18.86 5.03
N SER A 128 7.72 -18.48 3.94
CA SER A 128 8.51 -19.42 3.14
C SER A 128 9.87 -19.71 3.75
N ALA A 129 10.55 -18.69 4.32
CA ALA A 129 11.81 -18.92 5.00
C ALA A 129 11.64 -19.77 6.28
N SER A 130 10.48 -19.68 6.94
CA SER A 130 10.13 -20.56 8.07
C SER A 130 10.04 -22.05 7.70
N LEU A 131 9.92 -22.41 6.41
CA LEU A 131 9.93 -23.81 5.97
C LEU A 131 11.33 -24.42 5.98
N PHE A 132 12.38 -23.59 5.94
CA PHE A 132 13.77 -24.01 5.76
C PHE A 132 14.67 -23.61 6.94
N GLY A 133 14.15 -22.91 7.94
CA GLY A 133 14.94 -22.37 9.04
C GLY A 133 14.10 -21.94 10.24
N ASP A 134 14.75 -21.22 11.15
CA ASP A 134 14.12 -20.70 12.36
C ASP A 134 13.02 -19.68 12.03
N ARG A 135 11.83 -19.92 12.58
CA ARG A 135 10.63 -19.10 12.33
C ARG A 135 10.81 -17.67 12.82
N ASP A 136 11.43 -17.49 13.99
CA ASP A 136 11.61 -16.17 14.58
C ASP A 136 12.56 -15.31 13.74
N THR A 137 13.64 -15.91 13.26
CA THR A 137 14.58 -15.30 12.32
C THR A 137 13.91 -14.96 10.99
N ALA A 138 13.14 -15.88 10.42
CA ALA A 138 12.41 -15.65 9.16
C ALA A 138 11.49 -14.43 9.25
N TRP A 139 10.71 -14.32 10.33
CA TRP A 139 9.81 -13.18 10.54
C TRP A 139 10.55 -11.91 10.94
N THR A 140 11.69 -12.01 11.62
CA THR A 140 12.60 -10.87 11.86
C THR A 140 13.03 -10.24 10.53
N VAL A 141 13.48 -11.07 9.57
CA VAL A 141 13.89 -10.60 8.24
C VAL A 141 12.71 -10.00 7.47
N ALA A 142 11.55 -10.65 7.51
CA ALA A 142 10.33 -10.15 6.88
C ALA A 142 9.92 -8.76 7.41
N PHE A 143 9.96 -8.57 8.73
CA PHE A 143 9.62 -7.28 9.34
C PHE A 143 10.66 -6.22 9.06
N TRP A 144 11.96 -6.54 9.07
CA TRP A 144 12.98 -5.59 8.63
C TRP A 144 12.80 -5.16 7.17
N TYR A 145 12.46 -6.10 6.28
CA TYR A 145 12.13 -5.78 4.89
C TYR A 145 10.98 -4.76 4.80
N ILE A 146 9.85 -5.01 5.46
CA ILE A 146 8.70 -4.09 5.46
C ILE A 146 9.07 -2.74 6.07
N THR A 147 9.81 -2.74 7.18
CA THR A 147 10.21 -1.52 7.91
C THR A 147 11.15 -0.66 7.07
N ILE A 148 12.17 -1.24 6.43
CA ILE A 148 13.11 -0.50 5.57
C ILE A 148 12.35 0.19 4.42
N HIS A 149 11.45 -0.54 3.75
CA HIS A 149 10.62 0.04 2.69
C HIS A 149 9.71 1.15 3.21
N SER A 150 9.08 0.98 4.37
CA SER A 150 8.19 1.98 4.96
C SER A 150 8.94 3.24 5.37
N VAL A 151 10.04 3.09 6.12
CA VAL A 151 10.89 4.20 6.57
C VAL A 151 11.46 4.96 5.37
N SER A 152 11.98 4.24 4.37
CA SER A 152 12.50 4.85 3.15
C SER A 152 11.42 5.60 2.39
N SER A 153 10.20 5.06 2.31
CA SER A 153 9.12 5.72 1.60
C SER A 153 8.67 7.01 2.27
N TYR A 154 8.56 7.06 3.61
CA TYR A 154 8.28 8.32 4.32
C TYR A 154 9.44 9.31 4.17
N PHE A 155 10.67 8.86 4.41
CA PHE A 155 11.85 9.72 4.30
C PHE A 155 11.97 10.35 2.91
N MET A 156 11.86 9.55 1.84
CA MET A 156 11.95 10.04 0.47
C MET A 156 10.80 10.98 0.12
N SER A 157 9.58 10.70 0.60
CA SER A 157 8.43 11.61 0.47
C SER A 157 8.73 12.98 1.09
N GLY A 158 9.31 13.02 2.29
CA GLY A 158 9.72 14.24 2.97
C GLY A 158 10.88 14.96 2.28
N ALA A 159 11.89 14.21 1.84
CA ALA A 159 13.06 14.76 1.13
C ALA A 159 12.65 15.46 -0.16
N VAL A 160 11.79 14.83 -0.98
CA VAL A 160 11.26 15.46 -2.20
C VAL A 160 10.51 16.75 -1.89
N LYS A 161 9.71 16.79 -0.80
CA LYS A 161 9.02 18.01 -0.37
C LYS A 161 9.98 19.09 0.15
N LEU A 162 11.05 18.71 0.84
CA LEU A 162 12.07 19.65 1.30
C LEU A 162 12.79 20.32 0.12
N PHE A 163 13.17 19.55 -0.89
CA PHE A 163 13.86 20.10 -2.07
C PHE A 163 12.94 20.88 -3.01
N ASN A 164 11.62 20.65 -2.94
CA ASN A 164 10.65 21.37 -3.74
C ASN A 164 10.23 22.71 -3.10
N GLN A 165 10.52 23.82 -3.77
CA GLN A 165 10.18 25.16 -3.27
C GLN A 165 8.69 25.38 -3.01
N TYR A 166 7.78 24.79 -3.79
CA TYR A 166 6.34 25.00 -3.63
C TYR A 166 5.81 24.34 -2.34
N TRP A 167 6.43 23.23 -1.93
CA TRP A 167 6.15 22.60 -0.64
C TRP A 167 6.69 23.44 0.51
N ARG A 168 7.92 23.95 0.42
CA ARG A 168 8.49 24.85 1.44
C ARG A 168 7.73 26.18 1.61
N HIS A 169 7.10 26.67 0.54
CA HIS A 169 6.23 27.86 0.59
C HIS A 169 4.79 27.54 1.01
N GLY A 170 4.39 26.26 1.07
CA GLY A 170 3.04 25.82 1.41
C GLY A 170 2.03 25.84 0.26
N SER A 171 2.37 26.45 -0.88
CA SER A 171 1.45 26.57 -2.02
C SER A 171 1.11 25.22 -2.67
N ALA A 172 2.03 24.25 -2.60
CA ALA A 172 1.79 22.90 -3.08
C ALA A 172 0.61 22.25 -2.33
N LEU A 173 0.56 22.35 -1.00
CA LEU A 173 -0.52 21.76 -0.21
C LEU A 173 -1.89 22.32 -0.61
N THR A 174 -2.01 23.64 -0.73
CA THR A 174 -3.25 24.28 -1.17
C THR A 174 -3.63 23.82 -2.57
N HIS A 175 -2.67 23.72 -3.49
CA HIS A 175 -2.91 23.22 -4.85
C HIS A 175 -3.41 21.77 -4.88
N PHE A 176 -2.79 20.88 -4.09
CA PHE A 176 -3.26 19.49 -3.95
C PHE A 176 -4.69 19.45 -3.40
N LEU A 177 -4.97 20.19 -2.33
CA LEU A 177 -6.31 20.23 -1.73
C LEU A 177 -7.36 20.82 -2.68
N ASP A 178 -7.00 21.81 -3.50
CA ASP A 178 -7.88 22.38 -4.53
C ASP A 178 -8.22 21.36 -5.64
N GLY A 179 -7.31 20.42 -5.94
CA GLY A 179 -7.54 19.31 -6.87
C GLY A 179 -8.09 18.04 -6.24
N GLY A 180 -8.39 18.05 -4.94
CA GLY A 180 -8.90 16.88 -4.21
C GLY A 180 -10.36 16.55 -4.53
N LEU A 181 -10.87 15.48 -3.93
CA LEU A 181 -12.24 14.97 -4.13
C LEU A 181 -13.34 16.01 -3.83
N TYR A 182 -13.08 16.90 -2.88
CA TYR A 182 -13.99 17.98 -2.48
C TYR A 182 -13.43 19.37 -2.80
N GLY A 183 -12.44 19.43 -3.69
CA GLY A 183 -11.88 20.68 -4.17
C GLY A 183 -12.81 21.40 -5.15
N PRO A 184 -12.60 22.72 -5.40
CA PRO A 184 -11.60 23.56 -4.75
C PRO A 184 -11.96 23.91 -3.30
N LEU A 185 -10.96 24.25 -2.49
CA LEU A 185 -11.17 24.70 -1.11
C LEU A 185 -12.03 25.97 -1.09
N THR A 186 -12.98 26.03 -0.15
CA THR A 186 -13.82 27.21 0.04
C THR A 186 -13.00 28.43 0.47
N GLN A 187 -13.51 29.64 0.21
CA GLN A 187 -12.85 30.90 0.59
C GLN A 187 -12.65 31.06 2.11
N ARG A 188 -13.42 30.32 2.92
CA ARG A 188 -13.30 30.31 4.38
C ARG A 188 -12.37 29.22 4.91
N SER A 189 -11.75 28.42 4.03
CA SER A 189 -10.85 27.34 4.43
C SER A 189 -9.61 27.90 5.11
N LEU A 190 -9.22 27.29 6.25
CA LEU A 190 -7.99 27.62 6.95
C LEU A 190 -6.75 27.42 6.04
N PHE A 191 -6.81 26.47 5.11
CA PHE A 191 -5.71 26.19 4.17
C PHE A 191 -5.59 27.21 3.02
N LYS A 192 -6.48 28.21 2.94
CA LYS A 192 -6.29 29.40 2.09
C LYS A 192 -5.41 30.45 2.78
N ASN A 193 -5.22 30.39 4.11
CA ASN A 193 -4.26 31.24 4.81
C ASN A 193 -2.82 30.75 4.51
N PRO A 194 -1.94 31.58 3.91
CA PRO A 194 -0.59 31.17 3.52
C PRO A 194 0.27 30.67 4.68
N MET A 195 0.11 31.26 5.88
CA MET A 195 0.89 30.86 7.05
C MET A 195 0.46 29.47 7.54
N VAL A 196 -0.85 29.20 7.56
CA VAL A 196 -1.39 27.88 7.93
C VAL A 196 -0.93 26.81 6.93
N ALA A 197 -1.04 27.08 5.63
CA ALA A 197 -0.61 26.15 4.58
C ALA A 197 0.90 25.85 4.65
N LYS A 198 1.71 26.88 4.92
CA LYS A 198 3.15 26.76 5.11
C LYS A 198 3.49 25.94 6.36
N LEU A 199 2.89 26.24 7.51
CA LEU A 199 3.11 25.50 8.75
C LEU A 199 2.70 24.02 8.60
N ALA A 200 1.55 23.75 7.99
CA ALA A 200 1.11 22.38 7.73
C ALA A 200 2.08 21.64 6.79
N SER A 201 2.54 22.29 5.73
CA SER A 201 3.51 21.71 4.79
C SER A 201 4.85 21.41 5.46
N TRP A 202 5.38 22.31 6.29
CA TRP A 202 6.59 22.05 7.06
C TRP A 202 6.39 20.97 8.13
N GLY A 203 5.20 20.89 8.73
CA GLY A 203 4.84 19.77 9.61
C GLY A 203 4.98 18.42 8.91
N PHE A 204 4.47 18.29 7.68
CA PHE A 204 4.65 17.07 6.88
C PHE A 204 6.13 16.83 6.53
N ILE A 205 6.84 17.84 6.03
CA ILE A 205 8.26 17.72 5.65
C ILE A 205 9.10 17.21 6.81
N LEU A 206 9.01 17.87 7.98
CA LEU A 206 9.84 17.54 9.13
C LEU A 206 9.51 16.16 9.66
N TRP A 207 8.23 15.83 9.81
CA TRP A 207 7.80 14.53 10.30
C TRP A 207 8.19 13.39 9.36
N GLU A 208 8.06 13.57 8.04
CA GLU A 208 8.46 12.56 7.05
C GLU A 208 9.98 12.36 7.01
N ILE A 209 10.77 13.44 7.08
CA ILE A 209 12.24 13.35 7.12
C ILE A 209 12.74 12.74 8.42
N SER A 210 12.07 13.01 9.55
CA SER A 210 12.44 12.44 10.85
C SER A 210 11.90 11.03 11.04
N PHE A 211 11.18 10.45 10.07
CA PHE A 211 10.61 9.12 10.21
C PHE A 211 11.64 8.01 10.56
N PRO A 212 12.90 8.01 10.10
CA PRO A 212 13.89 7.03 10.55
C PRO A 212 14.11 6.98 12.07
N VAL A 213 13.80 8.06 12.79
CA VAL A 213 13.94 8.13 14.27
C VAL A 213 13.02 7.14 14.97
N VAL A 214 11.95 6.64 14.32
CA VAL A 214 11.09 5.58 14.87
C VAL A 214 11.86 4.33 15.28
N LEU A 215 13.04 4.10 14.70
CA LEU A 215 13.85 2.92 14.97
C LEU A 215 14.57 2.95 16.33
N PHE A 216 14.64 4.10 17.00
CA PHE A 216 15.37 4.24 18.27
C PHE A 216 14.54 3.92 19.51
N ASP A 217 13.21 4.00 19.42
CA ASP A 217 12.34 3.81 20.56
C ASP A 217 10.93 3.35 20.13
N THR A 218 10.40 2.36 20.84
CA THR A 218 9.09 1.79 20.52
C THR A 218 7.93 2.74 20.85
N GLU A 219 8.03 3.55 21.91
CA GLU A 219 6.97 4.52 22.23
C GLU A 219 6.93 5.64 21.18
N LEU A 220 8.09 6.11 20.73
CA LEU A 220 8.21 7.02 19.60
C LEU A 220 7.63 6.42 18.32
N ALA A 221 7.95 5.16 18.01
CA ALA A 221 7.38 4.46 16.87
C ALA A 221 5.85 4.41 16.90
N LYS A 222 5.23 4.21 18.08
CA LYS A 222 3.76 4.28 18.23
C LYS A 222 3.22 5.66 17.90
N VAL A 223 3.84 6.73 18.42
CA VAL A 223 3.43 8.12 18.13
C VAL A 223 3.49 8.40 16.63
N TYR A 224 4.56 7.97 15.97
CA TYR A 224 4.67 8.11 14.51
C TYR A 224 3.63 7.27 13.78
N CYS A 225 3.39 6.01 14.15
CA CYS A 225 2.37 5.18 13.51
C CYS A 225 0.96 5.78 13.67
N VAL A 226 0.63 6.34 14.85
CA VAL A 226 -0.65 7.05 15.07
C VAL A 226 -0.74 8.30 14.20
N THR A 227 0.34 9.07 14.12
CA THR A 227 0.40 10.26 13.26
C THR A 227 0.24 9.89 11.79
N ALA A 228 0.91 8.82 11.34
CA ALA A 228 0.80 8.27 10.01
C ALA A 228 -0.63 7.79 9.70
N PHE A 229 -1.29 7.13 10.65
CA PHE A 229 -2.68 6.72 10.51
C PHE A 229 -3.61 7.91 10.28
N ILE A 230 -3.49 8.95 11.11
CA ILE A 230 -4.27 10.18 10.96
C ILE A 230 -3.99 10.81 9.59
N PHE A 231 -2.73 10.91 9.20
CA PHE A 231 -2.35 11.41 7.88
C PHE A 231 -3.02 10.62 6.75
N HIS A 232 -2.99 9.28 6.78
CA HIS A 232 -3.63 8.46 5.76
C HIS A 232 -5.15 8.61 5.75
N LEU A 233 -5.79 8.78 6.92
CA LEU A 233 -7.21 9.11 6.99
C LEU A 233 -7.53 10.47 6.37
N LEU A 234 -6.66 11.48 6.55
CA LEU A 234 -6.79 12.77 5.87
C LEU A 234 -6.62 12.60 4.35
N VAL A 235 -5.67 11.78 3.91
CA VAL A 235 -5.50 11.45 2.49
C VAL A 235 -6.77 10.80 1.93
N PHE A 236 -7.37 9.85 2.64
CA PHE A 236 -8.66 9.28 2.27
C PHE A 236 -9.77 10.36 2.23
N ARG A 237 -9.86 11.20 3.26
CA ARG A 237 -10.91 12.22 3.38
C ARG A 237 -10.83 13.29 2.28
N PHE A 238 -9.64 13.70 1.88
CA PHE A 238 -9.44 14.78 0.90
C PHE A 238 -9.27 14.28 -0.54
N PHE A 239 -8.75 13.06 -0.75
CA PHE A 239 -8.43 12.54 -2.09
C PHE A 239 -9.19 11.26 -2.45
N GLY A 240 -9.99 10.69 -1.54
CA GLY A 240 -10.77 9.48 -1.80
C GLY A 240 -9.94 8.19 -1.88
N LEU A 241 -8.67 8.23 -1.49
CA LEU A 241 -7.75 7.10 -1.61
C LEU A 241 -7.93 6.08 -0.47
N ASN A 242 -9.02 5.30 -0.52
CA ASN A 242 -9.40 4.34 0.52
C ASN A 242 -8.35 3.24 0.74
N ARG A 243 -7.83 2.63 -0.33
CA ARG A 243 -6.82 1.57 -0.27
C ARG A 243 -5.53 2.02 0.41
N PHE A 244 -5.23 3.31 0.32
CA PHE A 244 -4.03 3.90 0.90
C PHE A 244 -3.97 3.70 2.41
N VAL A 245 -5.06 3.96 3.14
CA VAL A 245 -5.11 3.76 4.60
C VAL A 245 -4.70 2.35 4.98
N TRP A 246 -5.36 1.35 4.40
CA TRP A 246 -5.21 -0.05 4.81
C TRP A 246 -3.87 -0.66 4.39
N ALA A 247 -3.38 -0.32 3.20
CA ALA A 247 -2.08 -0.77 2.73
C ALA A 247 -0.94 -0.28 3.62
N TRP A 248 -1.00 0.98 4.08
CA TRP A 248 0.02 1.55 4.94
C TRP A 248 -0.08 1.09 6.40
N VAL A 249 -1.29 1.00 6.97
CA VAL A 249 -1.48 0.52 8.35
C VAL A 249 -0.95 -0.90 8.53
N THR A 250 -0.99 -1.72 7.47
CA THR A 250 -0.44 -3.07 7.47
C THR A 250 1.06 -3.10 7.82
N THR A 251 1.82 -2.02 7.62
CA THR A 251 3.26 -2.01 7.94
C THR A 251 3.59 -1.72 9.40
N PHE A 252 2.64 -1.21 10.19
CA PHE A 252 2.90 -0.75 11.54
C PHE A 252 3.42 -1.84 12.49
N PRO A 253 2.91 -3.09 12.46
CA PRO A 253 3.46 -4.14 13.32
C PRO A 253 4.95 -4.41 13.06
N ALA A 254 5.38 -4.34 11.80
CA ALA A 254 6.79 -4.50 11.44
C ALA A 254 7.64 -3.33 11.97
N ILE A 255 7.16 -2.09 11.85
CA ILE A 255 7.86 -0.90 12.37
C ILE A 255 8.01 -1.00 13.90
N LEU A 256 6.92 -1.30 14.61
CA LEU A 256 6.91 -1.46 16.06
C LEU A 256 7.81 -2.61 16.52
N TYR A 257 7.88 -3.69 15.75
CA TYR A 257 8.80 -4.79 16.02
C TYR A 257 10.26 -4.33 15.95
N CYS A 258 10.64 -3.71 14.83
CA CYS A 258 12.02 -3.30 14.58
C CYS A 258 12.50 -2.19 15.53
N ALA A 259 11.62 -1.27 15.92
CA ALA A 259 11.90 -0.20 16.87
C ALA A 259 12.25 -0.70 18.28
N GLY A 260 11.85 -1.91 18.65
CA GLY A 260 12.17 -2.51 19.95
C GLY A 260 13.44 -3.36 19.96
N ARG A 261 14.25 -3.30 18.90
CA ARG A 261 15.37 -4.23 18.64
C ARG A 261 16.67 -3.55 18.22
N LEU A 262 16.72 -2.22 18.20
CA LEU A 262 17.95 -1.43 18.11
C LEU A 262 18.26 -0.86 19.50
#